data_AF-A0A0C3RB34-F1
#
_entry.id   AF-A0A0C3RB34-F1
#
_cell.length_a   1.000
_cell.length_b   1.000
_cell.length_c   1.000
_cell.angle_alpha   90.00
_cell.angle_beta   90.00
_cell.angle_gamma   90.00
#
_symmetry.space_group_name_H-M   'P 1'
#
loop_
_entity.id
_entity.type
_entity.pdbx_description
1 polymer ?
#
loop_
_entity_poly.entity_id
_entity_poly.type
_entity_poly.pdbx_seq_one_letter_code
_entity_poly.pdbx_strand_id
1 'polypeptide(L)'
;MKSLALKLFLFSFLLIEGGDLFAAKFVSVSGIVKDNLLQLPIENVMVGYDGNYTFTDSNGRYYLEIPEPGTYFITFSHVGFKLSVEVLIVYPNQGGEIIMRGDTYLIWEFSKKFSNKTQPSLYYDFLAYIKKDKLLLV
;
A
#
# COMPACT_ATOMS: atom_id res chain seq x y z
N MET A 1 58.29 -16.12 -5.61
CA MET A 1 57.40 -15.41 -6.55
C MET A 1 56.19 -16.25 -7.01
N LYS A 2 56.32 -17.58 -7.22
CA LYS A 2 55.21 -18.43 -7.70
C LYS A 2 54.01 -18.61 -6.73
N SER A 3 54.24 -18.55 -5.41
CA SER A 3 53.18 -18.71 -4.39
C SER A 3 52.41 -17.42 -4.10
N LEU A 4 53.00 -16.25 -4.37
CA LEU A 4 52.35 -14.95 -4.13
C LEU A 4 51.27 -14.69 -5.18
N ALA A 5 51.56 -14.98 -6.45
CA ALA A 5 50.59 -14.87 -7.54
C ALA A 5 49.39 -15.82 -7.33
N LEU A 6 49.64 -17.05 -6.86
CA LEU A 6 48.56 -18.02 -6.56
C LEU A 6 47.71 -17.58 -5.36
N LYS A 7 48.33 -17.01 -4.32
CA LYS A 7 47.59 -16.47 -3.16
C LYS A 7 46.77 -15.25 -3.54
N LEU A 8 47.28 -14.34 -4.37
CA LEU A 8 46.50 -13.21 -4.90
C LEU A 8 45.36 -13.68 -5.83
N PHE A 9 45.58 -14.72 -6.64
CA PHE A 9 44.56 -15.32 -7.50
C PHE A 9 43.42 -15.98 -6.70
N LEU A 10 43.74 -16.66 -5.60
CA LEU A 10 42.73 -17.19 -4.69
C LEU A 10 42.00 -16.08 -3.91
N PHE A 11 42.70 -15.01 -3.55
CA PHE A 11 42.09 -13.84 -2.89
C PHE A 11 41.17 -13.05 -3.82
N SER A 12 41.44 -13.03 -5.14
CA SER A 12 40.53 -12.40 -6.10
C SER A 12 39.18 -13.09 -6.20
N PHE A 13 39.10 -14.40 -5.93
CA PHE A 13 37.82 -15.12 -5.85
C PHE A 13 37.03 -14.80 -4.57
N LEU A 14 37.68 -14.27 -3.53
CA LEU A 14 37.03 -13.85 -2.28
C LEU A 14 36.45 -12.42 -2.37
N LEU A 15 36.91 -11.63 -3.35
CA LEU A 15 36.49 -10.25 -3.58
C LEU A 15 35.40 -10.13 -4.66
N ILE A 16 35.11 -11.22 -5.36
CA ILE A 16 34.07 -11.30 -6.39
C ILE A 16 32.89 -12.04 -5.75
N GLU A 17 31.79 -11.32 -5.50
CA GLU A 17 30.44 -11.85 -5.21
C GLU A 17 30.10 -12.35 -3.79
N GLY A 18 30.72 -11.82 -2.73
CA GLY A 18 30.27 -12.07 -1.35
C GLY A 18 29.10 -11.17 -0.87
N GLY A 19 28.87 -10.03 -1.52
CA GLY A 19 28.03 -8.95 -0.99
C GLY A 19 26.53 -9.04 -1.34
N ASP A 20 26.19 -9.62 -2.49
CA ASP A 20 24.82 -9.56 -3.02
C ASP A 20 23.96 -10.79 -2.66
N LEU A 21 24.54 -11.84 -2.09
CA LEU A 21 23.86 -13.11 -1.80
C LEU A 21 22.93 -13.08 -0.58
N PHE A 22 22.99 -12.02 0.25
CA PHE A 22 22.24 -11.93 1.51
C PHE A 22 21.35 -10.68 1.64
N ALA A 23 21.23 -9.86 0.59
CA ALA A 23 20.26 -8.76 0.60
C ALA A 23 18.84 -9.33 0.41
N ALA A 24 17.98 -9.22 1.42
CA ALA A 24 16.56 -9.51 1.25
C ALA A 24 15.99 -8.58 0.16
N LYS A 25 15.50 -9.18 -0.93
CA LYS A 25 15.14 -8.46 -2.15
C LYS A 25 13.65 -8.11 -2.13
N PHE A 26 13.29 -6.99 -1.51
CA PHE A 26 11.89 -6.55 -1.39
C PHE A 26 11.40 -5.81 -2.63
N VAL A 27 10.09 -5.86 -2.87
CA VAL A 27 9.37 -4.95 -3.77
C VAL A 27 8.69 -3.87 -2.95
N SER A 28 8.88 -2.61 -3.32
CA SER A 28 8.17 -1.50 -2.67
C SER A 28 6.85 -1.23 -3.40
N VAL A 29 5.74 -1.40 -2.71
CA VAL A 29 4.40 -1.11 -3.22
C VAL A 29 3.94 0.22 -2.64
N SER A 30 3.49 1.13 -3.51
CA SER A 30 2.99 2.44 -3.09
C SER A 30 1.72 2.81 -3.81
N GLY A 31 0.87 3.61 -3.19
CA GLY A 31 -0.38 4.09 -3.78
C GLY A 31 -1.07 5.13 -2.91
N ILE A 32 -2.26 5.56 -3.32
CA ILE A 32 -3.09 6.52 -2.59
C ILE A 32 -4.44 5.89 -2.27
N VAL A 33 -4.88 6.01 -1.03
CA VAL A 33 -6.22 5.58 -0.60
C VAL A 33 -7.14 6.79 -0.53
N LYS A 34 -8.29 6.70 -1.19
CA LYS A 34 -9.29 7.77 -1.29
C LYS A 34 -10.68 7.31 -0.91
N ASP A 35 -11.50 8.26 -0.48
CA ASP A 35 -12.93 8.07 -0.31
C ASP A 35 -13.59 7.99 -1.70
N ASN A 36 -14.35 6.92 -1.95
CA ASN A 36 -15.00 6.69 -3.23
C ASN A 36 -15.99 7.81 -3.63
N LEU A 37 -16.62 8.46 -2.67
CA LEU A 37 -17.65 9.48 -2.89
C LEU A 37 -17.06 10.89 -2.96
N LEU A 38 -16.23 11.25 -1.98
CA LEU A 38 -15.65 12.59 -1.85
C LEU A 38 -14.37 12.76 -2.66
N GLN A 39 -13.78 11.68 -3.16
CA GLN A 39 -12.52 11.66 -3.90
C GLN A 39 -11.35 12.28 -3.12
N LEU A 40 -11.48 12.34 -1.79
CA LEU A 40 -10.48 12.86 -0.87
C LEU A 40 -9.55 11.75 -0.39
N PRO A 41 -8.27 12.06 -0.12
CA PRO A 41 -7.38 11.12 0.55
C PRO A 41 -7.88 10.74 1.94
N ILE A 42 -7.61 9.50 2.35
CA ILE A 42 -7.93 8.98 3.68
C ILE A 42 -6.62 8.69 4.41
N GLU A 43 -6.40 9.40 5.51
CA GLU A 43 -5.29 9.19 6.44
C GLU A 43 -5.58 8.01 7.40
N ASN A 44 -4.54 7.40 7.97
CA ASN A 44 -4.62 6.35 8.99
C ASN A 44 -5.38 5.08 8.55
N VAL A 45 -5.43 4.79 7.25
CA VAL A 45 -5.88 3.49 6.75
C VAL A 45 -4.77 2.48 6.99
N MET A 46 -5.08 1.39 7.70
CA MET A 46 -4.17 0.24 7.81
C MET A 46 -4.12 -0.47 6.46
N VAL A 47 -2.94 -0.52 5.84
CA VAL A 47 -2.68 -1.25 4.59
C VAL A 47 -1.71 -2.37 4.89
N GLY A 48 -2.12 -3.63 4.69
CA GLY A 48 -1.26 -4.76 5.09
C GLY A 48 -1.61 -6.11 4.49
N TYR A 49 -0.69 -7.06 4.65
CA TYR A 49 -0.80 -8.46 4.24
C TYR A 49 -0.11 -9.34 5.30
N ASP A 50 -0.64 -10.54 5.57
CA ASP A 50 -0.01 -11.56 6.42
C ASP A 50 0.62 -11.05 7.73
N GLY A 51 -0.02 -10.06 8.38
CA GLY A 51 0.45 -9.45 9.62
C GLY A 51 1.45 -8.29 9.47
N ASN A 52 1.97 -8.03 8.27
CA ASN A 52 2.78 -6.85 7.94
C ASN A 52 1.86 -5.71 7.50
N TYR A 53 2.08 -4.50 8.00
CA TYR A 53 1.23 -3.35 7.65
C TYR A 53 1.95 -2.01 7.76
N THR A 54 1.34 -1.02 7.13
CA THR A 54 1.65 0.40 7.22
C THR A 54 0.36 1.20 7.41
N PHE A 55 0.47 2.49 7.71
CA PHE A 55 -0.66 3.41 7.73
C PHE A 55 -0.52 4.45 6.64
N THR A 56 -1.64 4.87 6.04
CA THR A 56 -1.64 5.99 5.11
C THR A 56 -1.34 7.31 5.82
N ASP A 57 -0.57 8.17 5.15
CA ASP A 57 -0.27 9.53 5.62
C ASP A 57 -1.45 10.50 5.42
N SER A 58 -1.28 11.78 5.79
CA SER A 58 -2.28 12.84 5.63
C SER A 58 -2.71 13.09 4.17
N ASN A 59 -1.93 12.62 3.20
CA ASN A 59 -2.23 12.68 1.77
C ASN A 59 -2.79 11.35 1.24
N GLY A 60 -3.11 10.40 2.13
CA GLY A 60 -3.62 9.08 1.81
C GLY A 60 -2.58 8.14 1.22
N ARG A 61 -1.29 8.50 1.24
CA ARG A 61 -0.22 7.70 0.63
C ARG A 61 0.22 6.58 1.55
N TYR A 62 0.46 5.41 1.00
CA TYR A 62 1.07 4.29 1.71
C TYR A 62 2.33 3.80 0.99
N TYR A 63 3.21 3.18 1.76
CA TYR A 63 4.41 2.48 1.28
C TYR A 63 4.54 1.16 2.04
N LEU A 64 4.57 0.04 1.31
CA LEU A 64 4.54 -1.30 1.86
C LEU A 64 5.60 -2.16 1.15
N GLU A 65 6.44 -2.84 1.92
CA GLU A 65 7.50 -3.70 1.37
C GLU A 65 7.04 -5.16 1.33
N ILE A 66 7.36 -5.88 0.25
CA ILE A 66 7.00 -7.28 0.04
C ILE A 66 8.26 -8.10 -0.30
N PRO A 67 8.65 -9.08 0.53
CA PRO A 67 9.97 -9.74 0.45
C PRO A 67 10.10 -10.77 -0.67
N GLU A 68 9.01 -11.38 -1.12
CA GLU A 68 9.06 -12.56 -1.99
C GLU A 68 8.10 -12.42 -3.18
N PRO A 69 8.42 -13.04 -4.32
CA PRO A 69 7.45 -13.27 -5.38
C PRO A 69 6.29 -14.13 -4.87
N GLY A 70 5.06 -13.75 -5.21
CA GLY A 70 3.88 -14.45 -4.74
C GLY A 70 2.59 -13.68 -4.98
N THR A 71 1.49 -14.27 -4.56
CA THR A 71 0.17 -13.65 -4.57
C THR A 71 -0.18 -13.21 -3.17
N TYR A 72 -0.42 -11.91 -2.98
CA TYR A 72 -0.71 -11.28 -1.71
C TYR A 72 -2.13 -10.69 -1.69
N PHE A 73 -2.82 -10.84 -0.57
CA PHE A 73 -4.10 -10.20 -0.31
C PHE A 73 -3.88 -8.93 0.53
N ILE A 74 -3.83 -7.78 -0.14
CA ILE A 74 -3.63 -6.49 0.49
C ILE A 74 -4.97 -6.04 1.10
N THR A 75 -4.99 -5.93 2.42
CA THR A 75 -6.14 -5.51 3.20
C THR A 75 -6.05 -4.03 3.53
N PHE A 76 -7.13 -3.30 3.30
CA PHE A 76 -7.31 -1.90 3.67
C PHE A 76 -8.40 -1.81 4.74
N SER A 77 -8.02 -1.39 5.94
CA SER A 77 -8.91 -1.33 7.10
C SER A 77 -8.90 0.06 7.74
N HIS A 78 -10.08 0.61 7.96
CA HIS A 78 -10.28 1.89 8.62
C HIS A 78 -11.65 1.92 9.29
N VAL A 79 -11.75 2.49 10.50
CA VAL A 79 -12.97 2.45 11.34
C VAL A 79 -14.24 2.99 10.66
N GLY A 80 -14.08 3.93 9.72
CA GLY A 80 -15.19 4.54 8.98
C GLY A 80 -15.59 3.81 7.70
N PHE A 81 -14.76 2.89 7.18
CA PHE A 81 -14.93 2.34 5.84
C PHE A 81 -15.09 0.83 5.87
N LYS A 82 -15.81 0.30 4.87
CA LYS A 82 -15.86 -1.14 4.64
C LYS A 82 -14.45 -1.64 4.37
N LEU A 83 -14.14 -2.79 4.97
CA LEU A 83 -12.94 -3.55 4.66
C LEU A 83 -12.83 -3.77 3.15
N SER A 84 -11.69 -3.42 2.57
CA SER A 84 -11.37 -3.69 1.17
C SER A 84 -10.18 -4.64 1.09
N VAL A 85 -10.22 -5.57 0.13
CA VAL A 85 -9.15 -6.54 -0.12
C VAL A 85 -8.82 -6.50 -1.61
N GLU A 86 -7.55 -6.25 -1.93
CA GLU A 86 -7.04 -6.27 -3.30
C GLU A 86 -6.00 -7.38 -3.47
N VAL A 87 -6.03 -8.05 -4.63
CA VAL A 87 -5.02 -9.05 -4.98
C VAL A 87 -3.83 -8.36 -5.63
N LEU A 88 -2.63 -8.61 -5.12
CA LEU A 88 -1.36 -8.20 -5.72
C LEU A 88 -0.57 -9.44 -6.12
N ILE A 89 -0.06 -9.46 -7.34
CA ILE A 89 0.84 -10.52 -7.83
C ILE A 89 2.22 -9.90 -8.01
N VAL A 90 3.20 -10.43 -7.29
CA VAL A 90 4.61 -10.07 -7.41
C VAL A 90 5.32 -11.17 -8.18
N TYR A 91 5.92 -10.82 -9.32
CA TYR A 91 6.60 -11.78 -10.17
C TYR A 91 8.05 -12.00 -9.74
N PRO A 92 8.64 -13.17 -10.06
CA PRO A 92 10.07 -13.38 -9.93
C PRO A 92 10.84 -12.27 -10.65
N ASN A 93 11.97 -11.86 -10.04
CA ASN A 93 12.91 -10.83 -10.52
C ASN A 93 12.55 -9.37 -10.22
N GLN A 94 11.33 -9.07 -9.76
CA GLN A 94 10.91 -7.70 -9.46
C GLN A 94 11.49 -7.08 -8.20
N GLY A 95 12.22 -7.83 -7.38
CA GLY A 95 12.78 -7.25 -6.16
C GLY A 95 13.71 -6.05 -6.48
N GLY A 96 13.69 -5.05 -5.61
CA GLY A 96 14.28 -3.73 -5.85
C GLY A 96 13.43 -2.82 -6.74
N GLU A 97 12.35 -3.30 -7.37
CA GLU A 97 11.40 -2.46 -8.09
C GLU A 97 10.41 -1.77 -7.16
N ILE A 98 9.92 -0.62 -7.62
CA ILE A 98 8.79 0.08 -7.04
C ILE A 98 7.55 -0.22 -7.90
N ILE A 99 6.56 -0.88 -7.32
CA ILE A 99 5.23 -1.02 -7.92
C ILE A 99 4.37 0.15 -7.47
N MET A 100 4.12 1.09 -8.39
CA MET A 100 3.13 2.15 -8.18
C MET A 100 1.73 1.60 -8.50
N ARG A 101 0.92 1.40 -7.46
CA ARG A 101 -0.53 1.20 -7.59
C ARG A 101 -1.21 2.53 -7.89
N GLY A 102 -2.30 2.44 -8.66
CA GLY A 102 -3.25 3.53 -8.79
C GLY A 102 -4.00 3.81 -7.48
N ASP A 103 -4.99 4.69 -7.56
CA ASP A 103 -5.83 5.01 -6.41
C ASP A 103 -6.70 3.82 -5.98
N THR A 104 -6.71 3.53 -4.68
CA THR A 104 -7.64 2.60 -4.05
C THR A 104 -8.80 3.40 -3.45
N TYR A 105 -10.04 3.04 -3.78
CA TYR A 105 -11.23 3.73 -3.30
C TYR A 105 -11.96 2.94 -2.22
N LEU A 106 -12.06 3.49 -1.01
CA LEU A 106 -12.82 2.88 0.09
C LEU A 106 -14.27 3.37 0.11
N ILE A 107 -15.17 2.46 0.46
CA ILE A 107 -16.61 2.72 0.56
C ILE A 107 -17.00 2.86 2.03
N TRP A 108 -17.64 3.98 2.37
CA TRP A 108 -18.07 4.28 3.74
C TRP A 108 -19.07 3.25 4.31
N GLU A 109 -18.90 2.83 5.57
CA GLU A 109 -19.64 1.71 6.17
C GLU A 109 -21.06 2.06 6.66
N PHE A 110 -21.38 3.35 6.87
CA PHE A 110 -22.70 3.79 7.37
C PHE A 110 -23.89 3.47 6.44
N SER A 111 -23.64 3.04 5.19
CA SER A 111 -24.68 2.67 4.22
C SER A 111 -25.61 1.53 4.66
N LYS A 112 -25.16 0.61 5.53
CA LYS A 112 -25.98 -0.57 5.89
C LYS A 112 -27.04 -0.29 6.96
N LYS A 113 -26.80 0.65 7.88
CA LYS A 113 -27.70 0.88 9.04
C LYS A 113 -28.97 1.67 8.70
N PHE A 114 -28.99 2.35 7.56
CA PHE A 114 -30.13 3.14 7.05
C PHE A 114 -30.89 2.48 5.89
N SER A 115 -30.51 1.26 5.48
CA SER A 115 -31.11 0.57 4.33
C SER A 115 -32.57 0.12 4.58
N ASN A 116 -33.09 0.19 5.81
CA ASN A 116 -34.45 -0.20 6.17
C ASN A 116 -35.29 0.98 6.67
N LYS A 117 -35.47 2.01 5.84
CA LYS A 117 -36.73 2.75 5.63
C LYS A 117 -36.43 3.96 4.75
N THR A 118 -36.96 3.93 3.52
CA THR A 118 -37.32 5.08 2.69
C THR A 118 -36.65 6.41 3.06
N GLN A 119 -35.49 6.73 2.47
CA GLN A 119 -35.09 8.13 2.26
C GLN A 119 -33.90 8.25 1.30
N PRO A 120 -34.18 8.41 0.00
CA PRO A 120 -33.23 9.02 -0.94
C PRO A 120 -32.81 10.44 -0.53
N SER A 121 -33.57 11.14 0.32
CA SER A 121 -33.28 12.54 0.69
C SER A 121 -32.07 12.68 1.61
N LEU A 122 -31.91 11.84 2.64
CA LEU A 122 -30.81 11.95 3.60
C LEU A 122 -29.42 11.79 2.96
N TYR A 123 -29.31 11.01 1.88
CA TYR A 123 -28.06 10.86 1.14
C TYR A 123 -27.66 12.16 0.42
N TYR A 124 -28.61 12.81 -0.26
CA TYR A 124 -28.36 14.10 -0.92
C TYR A 124 -28.25 15.25 0.10
N ASP A 125 -28.98 15.21 1.21
CA ASP A 125 -28.89 16.18 2.30
C ASP A 125 -27.53 16.08 3.02
N PHE A 126 -27.01 14.88 3.23
CA PHE A 126 -25.67 14.65 3.76
C PHE A 126 -24.56 15.11 2.79
N LEU A 127 -24.73 14.82 1.49
CA LEU A 127 -23.83 15.35 0.45
C LEU A 127 -23.86 16.88 0.39
N ALA A 128 -25.04 17.49 0.55
CA ALA A 128 -25.18 18.93 0.62
C ALA A 128 -24.55 19.51 1.91
N TYR A 129 -24.71 18.83 3.05
CA TYR A 129 -24.10 19.18 4.33
C TYR A 129 -22.57 19.17 4.25
N ILE A 130 -21.96 18.08 3.75
CA ILE A 130 -20.50 17.99 3.57
C ILE A 130 -19.98 19.04 2.58
N LYS A 131 -20.70 19.28 1.47
CA LYS A 131 -20.31 20.32 0.50
C LYS A 131 -20.43 21.73 1.07
N LYS A 132 -21.39 21.98 1.96
CA LYS A 132 -21.62 23.28 2.60
C LYS A 132 -20.54 23.61 3.62
N ASP A 133 -20.08 22.63 4.42
CA ASP A 133 -19.02 22.86 5.42
C ASP A 133 -17.63 23.03 4.79
N LYS A 134 -17.38 22.47 3.60
CA LYS A 134 -16.14 22.71 2.83
C LYS A 134 -16.05 24.09 2.16
N LEU A 135 -17.14 24.87 2.13
CA LEU A 135 -17.13 26.26 1.65
C LEU A 135 -16.71 27.28 2.72
N LEU A 136 -16.40 26.84 3.95
CA LEU A 136 -16.08 27.72 5.09
C LEU A 136 -14.66 27.56 5.65
N LEU A 137 -13.78 26.79 5.00
CA LEU A 137 -12.35 26.78 5.30
C LEU A 137 -11.60 27.41 4.12
N VAL A 138 -11.66 28.76 4.09
CA VAL A 138 -10.66 29.64 3.47
C VAL A 138 -9.65 30.01 4.53
#